data_AF-A0A095XET7-F1
#
_entry.id   AF-A0A095XET7-F1
#
_cell.length_a   1.000
_cell.length_b   1.000
_cell.length_c   1.000
_cell.angle_alpha   90.00
_cell.angle_beta   90.00
_cell.angle_gamma   90.00
#
_symmetry.space_group_name_H-M   'P 1'
#
loop_
_entity.id
_entity.type
_entity.pdbx_description
1 polymer ?
#
loop_
_entity_poly.entity_id
_entity_poly.type
_entity_poly.pdbx_seq_one_letter_code
_entity_poly.pdbx_strand_id
1 'polypeptide(L)'
;MELPPYRLPTFKNVIIHMWEKGKSFIIKAGTVIFIACLTHWVLQSFNFKFEYLGEDIESSMLAQIGGALRYIFVPLGFGDSWAPAVASITGLVAKEVVVATFASVGSKVPIYFSYVTAFSFIIFTMFAAPCFAAIGAMKRELGNTKDTLFTVGFQTTLAYVLSFIVNQVGSLIFTGTKYTEKIHLDHSILEEASESVDVKGNLILYVIAGLIVVAVIGALIARLRQKSKYKKVV
;
A
#
# COMPACT_ATOMS: atom_id res chain seq x y z
N MET A 1 31.81 -2.73 -26.96
CA MET A 1 32.24 -2.38 -25.59
C MET A 1 32.73 -3.64 -24.92
N GLU A 2 34.05 -3.78 -24.82
CA GLU A 2 34.69 -4.80 -24.00
C GLU A 2 34.48 -4.46 -22.52
N LEU A 3 33.80 -5.34 -21.79
CA LEU A 3 33.50 -5.11 -20.38
C LEU A 3 34.76 -5.35 -19.54
N PRO A 4 35.13 -4.41 -18.65
CA PRO A 4 36.28 -4.57 -17.78
C PRO A 4 36.15 -5.82 -16.89
N PRO A 5 37.27 -6.39 -16.42
CA PRO A 5 37.27 -7.60 -15.60
C PRO A 5 36.49 -7.38 -14.29
N TYR A 6 35.40 -8.13 -14.13
CA TYR A 6 34.52 -8.09 -12.96
C TYR A 6 35.26 -8.61 -11.72
N ARG A 7 35.48 -7.74 -10.74
CA ARG A 7 36.09 -8.12 -9.44
C ARG A 7 34.99 -8.47 -8.45
N LEU A 8 35.05 -9.66 -7.87
CA LEU A 8 34.10 -10.08 -6.85
C LEU A 8 34.22 -9.17 -5.61
N PRO A 9 33.12 -8.58 -5.14
CA PRO A 9 33.16 -7.69 -3.99
C PRO A 9 33.37 -8.50 -2.69
N THR A 10 34.16 -7.95 -1.77
CA THR A 10 34.36 -8.54 -0.44
C THR A 10 33.07 -8.47 0.37
N PHE A 11 32.59 -9.60 0.89
CA PHE A 11 31.33 -9.68 1.67
C PHE A 11 31.20 -8.62 2.76
N LYS A 12 32.29 -8.35 3.49
CA LYS A 12 32.32 -7.32 4.55
C LYS A 12 31.98 -5.93 4.02
N ASN A 13 32.56 -5.55 2.88
CA ASN A 13 32.32 -4.23 2.28
C ASN A 13 30.89 -4.12 1.73
N VAL A 14 30.36 -5.19 1.14
CA VAL A 14 28.97 -5.23 0.67
C VAL A 14 28.01 -4.99 1.82
N ILE A 15 28.17 -5.71 2.95
CA ILE A 15 27.30 -5.57 4.12
C ILE A 15 27.39 -4.17 4.71
N ILE A 16 28.60 -3.61 4.87
CA ILE A 16 28.78 -2.25 5.42
C ILE A 16 28.09 -1.22 4.52
N HIS A 17 28.31 -1.26 3.21
CA HIS A 17 27.69 -0.31 2.30
C HIS A 17 26.17 -0.49 2.20
N MET A 18 25.67 -1.73 2.23
CA MET A 18 24.23 -1.99 2.30
C MET A 18 23.63 -1.42 3.59
N TRP A 19 24.31 -1.58 4.74
CA TRP A 19 23.86 -1.07 6.03
C TRP A 19 23.85 0.46 6.08
N GLU A 20 24.91 1.12 5.60
CA GLU A 20 24.98 2.59 5.55
C GLU A 20 23.88 3.18 4.67
N LYS A 21 23.66 2.60 3.48
CA LYS A 21 22.57 3.03 2.58
C LYS A 21 21.20 2.73 3.17
N GLY A 22 21.02 1.54 3.77
CA GLY A 22 19.79 1.13 4.44
C GLY A 22 19.42 2.03 5.61
N LYS A 23 20.38 2.34 6.50
CA LYS A 23 20.19 3.28 7.61
C LYS A 23 19.78 4.67 7.11
N SER A 24 20.44 5.17 6.06
CA SER A 24 20.10 6.46 5.47
C SER A 24 18.67 6.48 4.89
N PHE A 25 18.24 5.37 4.27
CA PHE A 25 16.88 5.21 3.78
C PHE A 25 15.86 5.18 4.94
N ILE A 26 16.10 4.37 5.97
CA ILE A 26 15.20 4.23 7.13
C ILE A 26 14.99 5.58 7.83
N ILE A 27 16.05 6.36 8.06
CA ILE A 27 15.93 7.66 8.71
C ILE A 27 15.07 8.61 7.85
N LYS A 28 15.33 8.68 6.54
CA LYS A 28 14.58 9.58 5.64
C LYS A 28 13.13 9.16 5.46
N ALA A 29 12.85 7.88 5.25
CA ALA A 29 11.49 7.37 5.10
C ALA A 29 10.71 7.46 6.42
N GLY A 30 11.36 7.10 7.53
CA GLY A 30 10.77 7.12 8.87
C GLY A 30 10.32 8.52 9.30
N THR A 31 11.12 9.56 9.05
CA THR A 31 10.72 10.94 9.37
C THR A 31 9.46 11.36 8.59
N VAL A 32 9.34 10.98 7.32
CA VAL A 32 8.15 11.29 6.50
C VAL A 32 6.92 10.55 7.00
N ILE A 33 7.04 9.25 7.28
CA ILE A 33 5.95 8.43 7.78
C ILE A 33 5.48 8.95 9.15
N PHE A 34 6.41 9.25 10.06
CA PHE A 34 6.10 9.76 11.39
C PHE A 34 5.28 11.06 11.33
N ILE A 35 5.71 12.01 10.48
CA ILE A 35 4.97 13.27 10.27
C ILE A 35 3.58 12.97 9.72
N ALA A 36 3.46 12.09 8.73
CA ALA A 36 2.17 11.74 8.14
C ALA A 36 1.21 11.08 9.14
N CYS A 37 1.70 10.18 9.99
CA CYS A 37 0.90 9.55 11.05
C CYS A 37 0.44 10.58 12.10
N LEU A 38 1.32 11.50 12.52
CA LEU A 38 0.97 12.57 13.45
C LEU A 38 -0.08 13.50 12.84
N THR A 39 0.08 13.90 11.58
CA THR A 39 -0.92 14.69 10.85
C THR A 39 -2.25 13.94 10.73
N HIS A 40 -2.22 12.65 10.41
CA HIS A 40 -3.44 11.85 10.33
C HIS A 40 -4.17 11.78 11.67
N TRP A 41 -3.45 11.59 12.77
CA TRP A 41 -4.00 11.58 14.12
C TRP A 41 -4.64 12.93 14.49
N VAL A 42 -3.99 14.04 14.17
CA VAL A 42 -4.56 15.39 14.40
C VAL A 42 -5.84 15.58 13.57
N LEU A 43 -5.81 15.24 12.28
CA LEU A 43 -7.00 15.37 11.42
C LEU A 43 -8.17 14.51 11.89
N GLN A 44 -7.89 13.35 12.47
CA GLN A 44 -8.90 12.47 13.04
C GLN A 44 -9.44 12.96 14.39
N SER A 45 -8.60 13.58 15.23
CA SER A 45 -8.96 13.91 16.62
C SER A 45 -9.58 15.30 16.79
N PHE A 46 -9.35 16.22 15.86
CA PHE A 46 -9.80 17.61 15.95
C PHE A 46 -10.84 17.96 14.88
N ASN A 47 -11.70 18.93 15.19
CA ASN A 47 -12.56 19.62 14.22
C ASN A 47 -11.86 20.89 13.69
N PHE A 48 -12.38 21.54 12.63
CA PHE A 48 -11.87 22.82 12.10
C PHE A 48 -11.95 23.98 13.09
N LYS A 49 -12.71 23.84 14.16
CA LYS A 49 -12.73 24.77 15.32
C LYS A 49 -11.64 24.48 16.36
N PHE A 50 -10.78 23.48 16.12
CA PHE A 50 -9.74 22.98 17.04
C PHE A 50 -10.26 22.46 18.39
N GLU A 51 -11.51 21.99 18.42
CA GLU A 51 -12.06 21.24 19.55
C GLU A 51 -11.65 19.76 19.43
N TYR A 52 -11.31 19.15 20.56
CA TYR A 52 -10.97 17.71 20.63
C TYR A 52 -12.25 16.89 20.68
N LEU A 53 -12.45 16.00 19.71
CA LEU A 53 -13.71 15.29 19.50
C LEU A 53 -13.80 13.93 20.19
N GLY A 54 -12.68 13.37 20.68
CA GLY A 54 -12.64 12.12 21.45
C GLY A 54 -13.34 10.95 20.75
N GLU A 55 -14.63 10.77 21.02
CA GLU A 55 -15.45 9.70 20.48
C GLU A 55 -16.13 10.04 19.13
N ASP A 56 -16.46 11.30 18.86
CA ASP A 56 -17.23 11.73 17.69
C ASP A 56 -16.37 11.95 16.43
N ILE A 57 -16.00 10.86 15.75
CA ILE A 57 -15.15 10.93 14.54
C ILE A 57 -15.89 11.57 13.34
N GLU A 58 -17.21 11.54 13.29
CA GLU A 58 -17.98 12.04 12.12
C GLU A 58 -17.86 13.55 11.90
N SER A 59 -17.57 14.34 12.94
CA SER A 59 -17.39 15.79 12.81
C SER A 59 -15.91 16.22 12.70
N SER A 60 -14.99 15.24 12.65
CA SER A 60 -13.55 15.48 12.52
C SER A 60 -13.20 16.21 11.21
N MET A 61 -12.05 16.90 11.20
CA MET A 61 -11.51 17.50 9.97
C MET A 61 -11.34 16.44 8.87
N LEU A 62 -10.95 15.23 9.27
CA LEU A 62 -10.80 14.10 8.38
C LEU A 62 -12.13 13.69 7.73
N ALA A 63 -13.23 13.66 8.49
CA ALA A 63 -14.56 13.33 7.97
C ALA A 63 -15.07 14.40 6.99
N GLN A 64 -14.81 15.67 7.27
CA GLN A 64 -15.18 16.78 6.38
C GLN A 64 -14.38 16.76 5.07
N ILE A 65 -13.06 16.56 5.14
CA ILE A 65 -12.21 16.38 3.95
C ILE A 65 -12.63 15.13 3.18
N GLY A 66 -12.90 14.03 3.88
CA GLY A 66 -13.39 12.77 3.33
C GLY A 66 -14.74 12.91 2.62
N GLY A 67 -15.65 13.70 3.19
CA GLY A 67 -16.96 14.01 2.61
C GLY A 67 -16.85 14.76 1.29
N ALA A 68 -15.88 15.67 1.16
CA ALA A 68 -15.59 16.32 -0.12
C ALA A 68 -14.95 15.36 -1.12
N LEU A 69 -13.99 14.53 -0.68
CA LEU A 69 -13.29 13.57 -1.54
C LEU A 69 -14.18 12.44 -2.04
N ARG A 70 -15.19 12.05 -1.25
CA ARG A 70 -16.18 11.03 -1.58
C ARG A 70 -16.73 11.19 -2.99
N TYR A 71 -17.05 12.41 -3.43
CA TYR A 71 -17.67 12.66 -4.73
C TYR A 71 -16.85 12.11 -5.91
N ILE A 72 -15.52 12.11 -5.79
CA ILE A 72 -14.61 11.56 -6.80
C ILE A 72 -14.69 10.03 -6.85
N PHE A 73 -15.00 9.38 -5.72
CA PHE A 73 -15.04 7.93 -5.56
C PHE A 73 -16.45 7.31 -5.65
N VAL A 74 -17.51 8.13 -5.72
CA VAL A 74 -18.88 7.67 -6.01
C VAL A 74 -18.94 6.76 -7.26
N PRO A 75 -18.38 7.13 -8.43
CA PRO A 75 -18.43 6.27 -9.62
C PRO A 75 -17.62 4.98 -9.50
N LEU A 76 -16.70 4.87 -8.54
CA LEU A 76 -15.90 3.66 -8.28
C LEU A 76 -16.62 2.68 -7.35
N GLY A 77 -17.76 3.08 -6.78
CA GLY A 77 -18.66 2.21 -6.04
C GLY A 77 -18.40 2.12 -4.53
N PHE A 78 -17.42 2.85 -4.01
CA PHE A 78 -17.12 2.92 -2.57
C PHE A 78 -17.28 4.34 -1.99
N GLY A 79 -18.01 5.20 -2.69
CA GLY A 79 -18.33 6.54 -2.22
C GLY A 79 -19.57 6.63 -1.31
N ASP A 80 -20.11 5.54 -0.76
CA ASP A 80 -21.31 5.60 0.11
C ASP A 80 -21.00 6.09 1.53
N SER A 81 -19.75 5.97 1.96
CA SER A 81 -19.24 6.55 3.20
C SER A 81 -17.96 7.33 2.90
N TRP A 82 -17.60 8.26 3.78
CA TRP A 82 -16.37 9.03 3.61
C TRP A 82 -15.11 8.21 3.98
N ALA A 83 -15.27 7.13 4.76
CA ALA A 83 -14.17 6.31 5.27
C ALA A 83 -13.34 5.64 4.15
N PRO A 84 -13.92 4.97 3.13
CA PRO A 84 -13.14 4.41 2.02
C PRO A 84 -12.41 5.46 1.17
N ALA A 85 -13.00 6.64 0.99
CA ALA A 85 -12.36 7.75 0.28
C ALA A 85 -11.13 8.26 1.03
N VAL A 86 -11.22 8.42 2.35
CA VAL A 86 -10.09 8.78 3.20
C VAL A 86 -9.05 7.66 3.24
N ALA A 87 -9.47 6.40 3.41
CA ALA A 87 -8.59 5.25 3.42
C ALA A 87 -7.78 5.13 2.12
N SER A 88 -8.37 5.48 0.98
CA SER A 88 -7.68 5.54 -0.32
C SER A 88 -6.54 6.57 -0.34
N ILE A 89 -6.73 7.70 0.33
CA ILE A 89 -5.73 8.79 0.41
C ILE A 89 -4.67 8.50 1.46
N THR A 90 -5.05 8.03 2.65
CA THR A 90 -4.09 7.62 3.68
C THR A 90 -3.25 6.43 3.21
N GLY A 91 -3.81 5.57 2.35
CA GLY A 91 -3.09 4.51 1.64
C GLY A 91 -1.99 4.98 0.69
N LEU A 92 -1.98 6.25 0.27
CA LEU A 92 -0.87 6.85 -0.49
C LEU A 92 0.33 7.18 0.42
N VAL A 93 0.12 7.33 1.73
CA VAL A 93 1.21 7.45 2.70
C VAL A 93 1.92 6.10 2.84
N ALA A 94 1.14 5.06 3.13
CA ALA A 94 1.59 3.70 3.35
C ALA A 94 0.42 2.73 3.13
N LYS A 95 0.64 1.60 2.45
CA LYS A 95 -0.45 0.73 2.00
C LYS A 95 -1.12 -0.01 3.15
N GLU A 96 -0.36 -0.31 4.20
CA GLU A 96 -0.82 -0.89 5.45
C GLU A 96 -1.72 0.06 6.26
N VAL A 97 -1.58 1.38 6.05
CA VAL A 97 -2.40 2.38 6.75
C VAL A 97 -3.86 2.29 6.31
N VAL A 98 -4.16 1.76 5.12
CA VAL A 98 -5.54 1.51 4.68
C VAL A 98 -6.29 0.62 5.68
N VAL A 99 -5.65 -0.47 6.13
CA VAL A 99 -6.26 -1.40 7.10
C VAL A 99 -6.40 -0.73 8.46
N ALA A 100 -5.39 0.03 8.89
CA ALA A 100 -5.44 0.79 10.14
C ALA A 100 -6.55 1.86 10.13
N THR A 101 -6.76 2.56 9.00
CA THR A 101 -7.84 3.53 8.84
C THR A 101 -9.19 2.84 8.90
N PHE A 102 -9.37 1.68 8.26
CA PHE A 102 -10.63 0.92 8.39
C PHE A 102 -10.87 0.41 9.81
N ALA A 103 -9.85 -0.05 10.52
CA ALA A 103 -9.99 -0.47 11.91
C ALA A 103 -10.36 0.71 12.84
N SER A 104 -9.70 1.86 12.66
CA SER A 104 -9.93 3.03 13.51
C SER A 104 -11.23 3.77 13.22
N VAL A 105 -11.68 3.81 11.96
CA VAL A 105 -12.88 4.56 11.53
C VAL A 105 -14.11 3.65 11.43
N GLY A 106 -13.93 2.40 11.02
CA GLY A 106 -15.02 1.43 10.84
C GLY A 106 -15.70 0.97 12.13
N SER A 107 -15.11 1.25 13.30
CA SER A 107 -15.77 1.07 14.59
C SER A 107 -16.84 2.13 14.88
N LYS A 108 -16.75 3.30 14.23
CA LYS A 108 -17.62 4.46 14.52
C LYS A 108 -18.46 4.91 13.34
N VAL A 109 -18.13 4.48 12.13
CA VAL A 109 -18.83 4.85 10.90
C VAL A 109 -19.23 3.57 10.16
N PRO A 110 -20.50 3.42 9.78
CA PRO A 110 -20.93 2.26 9.02
C PRO A 110 -20.33 2.29 7.61
N ILE A 111 -19.64 1.21 7.24
CA ILE A 111 -19.01 1.06 5.93
C ILE A 111 -19.73 -0.04 5.17
N TYR A 112 -20.11 0.24 3.93
CA TYR A 112 -20.82 -0.71 3.08
C TYR A 112 -19.96 -1.08 1.89
N PHE A 113 -19.75 -2.39 1.69
CA PHE A 113 -19.10 -2.91 0.50
C PHE A 113 -19.93 -4.05 -0.08
N SER A 114 -20.05 -4.06 -1.40
CA SER A 114 -20.42 -5.27 -2.16
C SER A 114 -19.12 -5.96 -2.60
N TYR A 115 -19.20 -7.22 -3.04
CA TYR A 115 -18.02 -7.91 -3.56
C TYR A 115 -17.40 -7.19 -4.77
N VAL A 116 -18.24 -6.61 -5.62
CA VAL A 116 -17.80 -5.82 -6.79
C VAL A 116 -17.08 -4.55 -6.35
N THR A 117 -17.64 -3.80 -5.39
CA THR A 117 -17.08 -2.52 -4.95
C THR A 117 -15.83 -2.72 -4.08
N ALA A 118 -15.76 -3.81 -3.31
CA ALA A 118 -14.55 -4.20 -2.60
C ALA A 118 -13.41 -4.56 -3.56
N PHE A 119 -13.71 -5.32 -4.63
CA PHE A 119 -12.70 -5.64 -5.64
C PHE A 119 -12.22 -4.40 -6.39
N SER A 120 -13.14 -3.49 -6.75
CA SER A 120 -12.82 -2.17 -7.30
C SER A 120 -11.86 -1.39 -6.40
N PHE A 121 -12.13 -1.35 -5.08
CA PHE A 121 -11.26 -0.70 -4.10
C PHE A 121 -9.86 -1.33 -4.00
N ILE A 122 -9.76 -2.66 -4.03
CA ILE A 122 -8.47 -3.37 -4.04
C ILE A 122 -7.68 -3.04 -5.31
N ILE A 123 -8.32 -3.03 -6.48
CA ILE A 123 -7.67 -2.65 -7.74
C ILE A 123 -7.16 -1.21 -7.68
N PHE A 124 -7.99 -0.28 -7.20
CA PHE A 124 -7.56 1.10 -7.03
C PHE A 124 -6.34 1.20 -6.11
N THR A 125 -6.41 0.61 -4.92
CA THR A 125 -5.32 0.70 -3.93
C THR A 125 -4.05 -0.01 -4.37
N MET A 126 -4.12 -1.07 -5.16
CA MET A 126 -2.95 -1.79 -5.65
C MET A 126 -2.22 -1.04 -6.78
N PHE A 127 -2.97 -0.40 -7.69
CA PHE A 127 -2.41 0.30 -8.85
C PHE A 127 -2.17 1.80 -8.64
N ALA A 128 -2.84 2.43 -7.66
CA ALA A 128 -2.66 3.84 -7.36
C ALA A 128 -1.20 4.17 -7.01
N ALA A 129 -0.88 5.47 -7.05
CA ALA A 129 0.48 5.98 -6.83
C ALA A 129 1.23 5.28 -5.67
N PRO A 130 2.54 5.05 -5.86
CA PRO A 130 3.35 4.43 -4.82
C PRO A 130 3.52 5.40 -3.64
N CYS A 131 3.99 4.90 -2.51
CA CYS A 131 4.13 5.72 -1.31
C CYS A 131 5.10 6.90 -1.50
N PHE A 132 5.00 7.93 -0.65
CA PHE A 132 5.85 9.13 -0.72
C PHE A 132 7.36 8.82 -0.80
N ALA A 133 7.82 7.75 -0.16
CA ALA A 133 9.22 7.32 -0.22
C ALA A 133 9.64 6.92 -1.64
N ALA A 134 8.79 6.15 -2.34
CA ALA A 134 9.02 5.75 -3.71
C ALA A 134 8.91 6.93 -4.68
N ILE A 135 7.95 7.84 -4.47
CA ILE A 135 7.85 9.09 -5.24
C ILE A 135 9.11 9.95 -5.06
N GLY A 136 9.64 10.03 -3.84
CA GLY A 136 10.89 10.74 -3.55
C GLY A 136 12.10 10.14 -4.28
N ALA A 137 12.17 8.81 -4.40
CA ALA A 137 13.18 8.14 -5.20
C ALA A 137 12.98 8.42 -6.70
N MET A 138 11.77 8.28 -7.23
CA MET A 138 11.44 8.58 -8.64
C MET A 138 11.83 10.00 -9.02
N LYS A 139 11.52 10.99 -8.17
CA LYS A 139 11.91 12.39 -8.41
C LYS A 139 13.41 12.55 -8.59
N ARG A 140 14.21 11.77 -7.85
CA ARG A 140 15.66 11.86 -7.90
C ARG A 140 16.27 11.18 -9.12
N GLU A 141 15.57 10.19 -9.68
CA GLU A 141 15.96 9.50 -10.92
C GLU A 141 15.52 10.27 -12.17
N LEU A 142 14.30 10.83 -12.19
CA LEU A 142 13.79 11.60 -13.34
C LEU A 142 14.39 13.02 -13.42
N GLY A 143 14.90 13.56 -12.32
CA GLY A 143 15.51 14.89 -12.25
C GLY A 143 14.53 16.07 -12.37
N ASN A 144 13.30 15.85 -12.85
CA ASN A 144 12.29 16.88 -13.05
C ASN A 144 11.00 16.59 -12.26
N THR A 145 10.49 17.61 -11.55
CA THR A 145 9.26 17.52 -10.76
C THR A 145 8.01 17.35 -11.64
N LYS A 146 7.99 17.99 -12.81
CA LYS A 146 6.85 17.91 -13.74
C LYS A 146 6.68 16.48 -14.27
N ASP A 147 7.77 15.84 -14.66
CA ASP A 147 7.74 14.48 -15.21
C ASP A 147 7.42 13.43 -14.14
N THR A 148 7.87 13.67 -12.90
CA THR A 148 7.50 12.83 -11.75
C THR A 148 6.00 12.94 -11.47
N LEU A 149 5.45 14.16 -11.43
CA LEU A 149 4.03 14.39 -11.21
C LEU A 149 3.19 13.84 -12.37
N PHE A 150 3.65 13.96 -13.61
CA PHE A 150 3.01 13.36 -14.77
C PHE A 150 2.96 11.83 -14.66
N THR A 151 4.05 11.19 -14.27
CA THR A 151 4.10 9.73 -14.09
C THR A 151 3.16 9.26 -12.98
N VAL A 152 3.18 9.94 -11.83
CA VAL A 152 2.29 9.65 -10.70
C VAL A 152 0.83 9.89 -11.07
N GLY A 153 0.54 10.98 -11.77
CA GLY A 153 -0.79 11.31 -12.26
C GLY A 153 -1.29 10.25 -13.24
N PHE A 154 -0.48 9.91 -14.24
CA PHE A 154 -0.80 8.87 -15.22
C PHE A 154 -1.11 7.52 -14.56
N GLN A 155 -0.27 7.08 -13.62
CA GLN A 155 -0.50 5.85 -12.87
C GLN A 155 -1.80 5.88 -12.06
N THR A 156 -2.07 7.00 -11.38
CA THR A 156 -3.28 7.15 -10.56
C THR A 156 -4.54 7.23 -11.42
N THR A 157 -4.48 7.93 -12.56
CA THR A 157 -5.57 7.97 -13.53
C THR A 157 -5.84 6.59 -14.13
N LEU A 158 -4.79 5.84 -14.46
CA LEU A 158 -4.93 4.46 -14.93
C LEU A 158 -5.60 3.58 -13.86
N ALA A 159 -5.16 3.68 -12.61
CA ALA A 159 -5.79 2.96 -11.49
C ALA A 159 -7.26 3.32 -11.32
N TYR A 160 -7.59 4.61 -11.42
CA TYR A 160 -8.96 5.12 -11.36
C TYR A 160 -9.83 4.55 -12.48
N VAL A 161 -9.34 4.56 -13.72
CA VAL A 161 -10.06 4.03 -14.89
C VAL A 161 -10.28 2.52 -14.76
N LEU A 162 -9.26 1.76 -14.33
CA LEU A 162 -9.41 0.32 -14.11
C LEU A 162 -10.45 0.00 -13.03
N SER A 163 -10.39 0.70 -11.89
CA SER A 163 -11.36 0.56 -10.81
C SER A 163 -12.77 0.97 -11.26
N PHE A 164 -12.90 2.04 -12.03
CA PHE A 164 -14.17 2.46 -12.62
C PHE A 164 -14.75 1.39 -13.56
N ILE A 165 -13.94 0.84 -14.47
CA ILE A 165 -14.38 -0.22 -15.38
C ILE A 165 -14.84 -1.44 -14.57
N VAL A 166 -14.06 -1.87 -13.58
CA VAL A 166 -14.40 -2.99 -12.70
C VAL A 166 -15.74 -2.74 -12.00
N ASN A 167 -15.97 -1.55 -11.46
CA ASN A 167 -17.21 -1.24 -10.77
C ASN A 167 -18.41 -1.19 -11.73
N GLN A 168 -18.28 -0.50 -12.86
CA GLN A 168 -19.38 -0.35 -13.82
C GLN A 168 -19.72 -1.67 -14.52
N VAL A 169 -18.71 -2.37 -15.04
CA VAL A 169 -18.90 -3.65 -15.73
C VAL A 169 -19.30 -4.74 -14.73
N GLY A 170 -18.65 -4.79 -13.57
CA GLY A 170 -18.99 -5.73 -12.52
C GLY A 170 -20.42 -5.56 -12.02
N SER A 171 -20.85 -4.31 -11.79
CA SER A 171 -22.23 -4.04 -11.37
C SER A 171 -23.24 -4.43 -12.45
N LEU A 172 -22.95 -4.16 -13.73
CA LEU A 172 -23.82 -4.52 -14.86
C LEU A 172 -23.94 -6.04 -15.05
N ILE A 173 -22.83 -6.79 -14.95
CA ILE A 173 -22.83 -8.25 -15.14
C ILE A 173 -23.51 -8.97 -13.98
N PHE A 174 -23.28 -8.51 -12.75
CA PHE A 174 -23.76 -9.18 -11.53
C PHE A 174 -25.09 -8.61 -11.00
N THR A 175 -25.75 -7.71 -11.75
CA THR A 175 -27.05 -7.13 -11.40
C THR A 175 -28.07 -8.24 -11.07
N GLY A 176 -28.63 -8.22 -9.86
CA GLY A 176 -29.61 -9.20 -9.39
C GLY A 176 -29.02 -10.44 -8.69
N THR A 177 -27.71 -10.51 -8.50
CA THR A 177 -27.04 -11.57 -7.73
C THR A 177 -26.60 -11.10 -6.34
N LYS A 178 -26.29 -12.04 -5.44
CA LYS A 178 -25.74 -11.75 -4.10
C LYS A 178 -24.43 -10.93 -4.12
N TYR A 179 -23.75 -10.85 -5.26
CA TYR A 179 -22.44 -10.19 -5.38
C TYR A 179 -22.51 -8.66 -5.43
N THR A 180 -23.69 -8.10 -5.75
CA THR A 180 -23.93 -6.65 -5.83
C THR A 180 -24.65 -6.11 -4.59
N GLU A 181 -25.12 -7.00 -3.72
CA GLU A 181 -25.72 -6.61 -2.44
C GLU A 181 -24.67 -5.95 -1.54
N LYS A 182 -25.02 -4.81 -0.95
CA LYS A 182 -24.13 -4.06 -0.06
C LYS A 182 -24.20 -4.68 1.34
N ILE A 183 -23.10 -5.26 1.78
CA ILE A 183 -22.96 -5.85 3.11
C ILE A 183 -22.30 -4.81 4.02
N HIS A 184 -22.80 -4.68 5.24
CA HIS A 184 -22.16 -3.86 6.27
C HIS A 184 -20.85 -4.53 6.69
N LEU A 185 -19.75 -3.78 6.72
CA LEU A 185 -18.49 -4.27 7.26
C LEU A 185 -18.57 -4.24 8.79
N ASP A 186 -18.88 -5.39 9.38
CA ASP A 186 -18.73 -5.58 10.82
C ASP A 186 -17.24 -5.67 11.16
N HIS A 187 -16.74 -4.63 11.81
CA HIS A 187 -15.33 -4.48 12.21
C HIS A 187 -14.86 -5.56 13.19
N SER A 188 -15.77 -6.19 13.94
CA SER A 188 -15.47 -7.35 14.80
C SER A 188 -14.91 -8.54 14.02
N ILE A 189 -15.33 -8.71 12.76
CA ILE A 189 -14.85 -9.78 11.87
C ILE A 189 -13.44 -9.45 11.34
N LEU A 190 -13.03 -8.18 11.29
CA LEU A 190 -11.65 -7.80 10.94
C LEU A 190 -10.68 -8.06 12.10
N GLU A 191 -11.14 -7.84 13.34
CA GLU A 191 -10.39 -8.20 14.55
C GLU A 191 -10.27 -9.73 14.65
N GLU A 192 -11.36 -10.47 14.40
CA GLU A 192 -11.35 -11.93 14.33
C GLU A 192 -10.59 -12.47 13.10
N ALA A 193 -10.54 -11.79 11.96
CA ALA A 193 -9.73 -12.20 10.81
C ALA A 193 -8.23 -11.90 11.01
N SER A 194 -7.90 -10.88 11.79
CA SER A 194 -6.54 -10.61 12.25
C SER A 194 -6.11 -11.58 13.37
N GLU A 195 -7.03 -12.01 14.22
CA GLU A 195 -6.80 -12.89 15.37
C GLU A 195 -6.96 -14.39 15.04
N SER A 196 -7.75 -14.75 14.03
CA SER A 196 -7.86 -16.12 13.47
C SER A 196 -6.71 -16.47 12.52
N VAL A 197 -5.77 -15.54 12.33
CA VAL A 197 -4.36 -15.95 12.31
C VAL A 197 -3.95 -16.30 13.74
N ASP A 198 -4.66 -17.26 14.34
CA ASP A 198 -4.09 -18.16 15.31
C ASP A 198 -3.01 -18.89 14.49
N VAL A 199 -1.83 -18.28 14.49
CA VAL A 199 -0.60 -18.88 14.02
C VAL A 199 -0.41 -20.06 14.96
N LYS A 200 -1.10 -21.17 14.66
CA LYS A 200 -0.70 -22.48 15.12
C LYS A 200 0.78 -22.54 14.78
N GLY A 201 1.59 -22.48 15.85
CA GLY A 201 3.00 -22.21 15.77
C GLY A 201 3.62 -23.06 14.68
N ASN A 202 4.46 -22.43 13.85
CA ASN A 202 5.29 -22.99 12.79
C ASN A 202 4.96 -22.55 11.35
N LEU A 203 3.76 -22.10 10.98
CA LEU A 203 3.47 -21.76 9.57
C LEU A 203 4.31 -20.57 9.04
N ILE A 204 4.36 -19.46 9.79
CA ILE A 204 5.20 -18.30 9.45
C ILE A 204 6.68 -18.70 9.40
N LEU A 205 7.11 -19.57 10.31
CA LEU A 205 8.47 -20.07 10.40
C LEU A 205 8.83 -20.95 9.19
N TYR A 206 7.89 -21.80 8.71
CA TYR A 206 8.06 -22.60 7.50
C TYR A 206 8.05 -21.75 6.22
N VAL A 207 7.23 -20.70 6.16
CA VAL A 207 7.21 -19.78 5.00
C VAL A 207 8.53 -18.99 4.93
N ILE A 208 9.02 -18.46 6.05
CA ILE A 208 10.30 -17.75 6.12
C ILE A 208 11.45 -18.72 5.81
N ALA A 209 11.45 -19.93 6.38
CA ALA A 209 12.46 -20.95 6.08
C ALA A 209 12.44 -21.35 4.59
N GLY A 210 11.25 -21.51 4.00
CA GLY A 210 11.08 -21.81 2.58
C GLY A 210 11.64 -20.71 1.68
N LEU A 211 11.34 -19.44 1.98
CA LEU A 211 11.88 -18.30 1.24
C LEU A 211 13.41 -18.20 1.35
N ILE A 212 13.98 -18.48 2.53
CA ILE A 212 15.44 -18.50 2.74
C ILE A 212 16.08 -19.63 1.93
N VAL A 213 15.51 -20.85 1.94
CA VAL A 213 16.02 -21.99 1.17
C VAL A 213 16.00 -21.70 -0.32
N VAL A 214 14.91 -21.15 -0.85
CA VAL A 214 14.81 -20.76 -2.27
C VAL A 214 15.87 -19.70 -2.63
N ALA A 215 16.08 -18.70 -1.77
CA ALA A 215 17.10 -17.69 -1.98
C ALA A 215 18.53 -18.28 -1.98
N VAL A 216 18.82 -19.19 -1.05
CA VAL A 216 20.13 -19.87 -0.95
C VAL A 216 20.39 -20.79 -2.15
N ILE A 217 19.39 -21.57 -2.57
CA ILE A 217 19.49 -22.42 -3.76
C ILE A 217 19.68 -21.55 -5.02
N GLY A 218 18.93 -20.46 -5.14
CA GLY A 218 19.11 -19.48 -6.22
C GLY A 218 20.54 -18.91 -6.27
N ALA A 219 21.09 -18.54 -5.11
CA ALA A 219 22.46 -18.05 -5.00
C ALA A 219 23.52 -19.13 -5.33
N LEU A 220 23.29 -20.38 -4.93
CA LEU A 220 24.16 -21.52 -5.25
C LEU A 220 24.14 -21.86 -6.75
N ILE A 221 22.96 -21.89 -7.38
CA ILE A 221 22.81 -22.11 -8.82
C ILE A 221 23.48 -20.96 -9.59
N ALA A 222 23.31 -19.71 -9.15
CA ALA A 222 23.99 -18.56 -9.74
C ALA A 222 25.52 -18.69 -9.65
N ARG A 223 26.06 -19.13 -8.50
CA ARG A 223 27.49 -19.41 -8.32
C ARG A 223 28.00 -20.55 -9.22
N LEU A 224 27.24 -21.64 -9.34
CA LEU A 224 27.62 -22.79 -10.18
C LEU A 224 27.59 -22.43 -11.67
N ARG A 225 26.60 -21.63 -12.11
CA ARG A 225 26.57 -21.08 -13.48
C ARG A 225 27.76 -20.17 -13.77
N GLN A 226 28.17 -19.33 -12.81
CA GLN A 226 29.40 -18.53 -12.97
C GLN A 226 30.65 -19.40 -13.10
N LYS A 227 30.78 -20.46 -12.29
CA LYS A 227 31.93 -21.37 -12.34
C LYS A 227 32.01 -22.19 -13.64
N SER A 228 30.85 -22.63 -14.17
CA SER A 228 30.77 -23.34 -15.45
C SER A 228 31.10 -22.43 -16.65
N LYS A 229 30.66 -21.17 -16.62
CA LYS A 229 30.97 -20.19 -17.67
C LYS A 229 32.47 -19.84 -17.70
N TYR A 230 33.15 -19.82 -16.55
CA TYR A 230 34.60 -19.60 -16.45
C TYR A 230 35.42 -20.77 -17.03
N LYS A 231 34.92 -22.01 -16.94
CA LYS A 231 35.62 -23.20 -17.44
C LYS A 231 35.54 -23.39 -18.96
N LYS A 232 34.67 -22.65 -19.65
CA LYS A 232 34.54 -22.65 -21.12
C LYS A 232 35.38 -21.54 -21.81
N VAL A 233 36.01 -20.67 -21.03
CA VAL A 233 36.76 -19.50 -21.53
C VAL A 233 38.27 -19.63 -21.25
N VAL A 234 38.70 -20.76 -20.68
CA VAL A 234 40.12 -21.15 -20.55
C VAL A 234 40.39 -22.29 -21.52
#